data_AF-A0A8H5NNI9-F1
#
_entry.id   AF-A0A8H5NNI9-F1
#
_cell.length_a   1.000
_cell.length_b   1.000
_cell.length_c   1.000
_cell.angle_alpha   90.00
_cell.angle_beta   90.00
_cell.angle_gamma   90.00
#
_symmetry.space_group_name_H-M   'P 1'
#
loop_
_entity.id
_entity.type
_entity.pdbx_description
1 polymer ?
#
loop_
_entity_poly.entity_id
_entity_poly.type
_entity_poly.pdbx_seq_one_letter_code
_entity_poly.pdbx_strand_id
1 'polypeptide(L)'
;MKFSSRYQIEIPDVDVLTYVLGSPATTDDGFVFVDAEKQADGISKAQLEDLVRKLADGLRNTIGFQDNDVVLAFTENCLWYPVIILAAICAGGAFTGASPVYTTMELARHLRISGAACIFTDQQRLDIAIEAADTAGLPRTSIVLVDQDMVTPGFHQIRDLLDVPYPWEVINDPKPLANKIAVLNFSSGTTGNPKACMITHRNLVANSEQQLYLDEVARSRSPISKQAATQIHCAFLPLYHASKLTVPIRVPY
;
A
#
# COMPACT_ATOMS: atom_id res chain seq x y z
N MET A 1 2.90 -5.80 -36.45
CA MET A 1 3.71 -4.60 -36.17
C MET A 1 3.83 -4.48 -34.66
N LYS A 2 5.04 -4.52 -34.09
CA LYS A 2 5.23 -4.25 -32.65
C LYS A 2 5.30 -2.74 -32.47
N PHE A 3 4.34 -2.15 -31.77
CA PHE A 3 4.41 -0.75 -31.40
C PHE A 3 5.36 -0.60 -30.21
N SER A 4 6.34 0.29 -30.32
CA SER A 4 7.24 0.68 -29.23
C SER A 4 7.03 2.15 -28.89
N SER A 5 7.16 2.50 -27.62
CA SER A 5 7.18 3.92 -27.21
C SER A 5 8.33 4.64 -27.92
N ARG A 6 8.09 5.90 -28.31
CA ARG A 6 9.15 6.80 -28.78
C ARG A 6 10.01 7.35 -27.63
N TYR A 7 9.60 7.09 -26.39
CA TYR A 7 10.26 7.53 -25.17
C TYR A 7 11.00 6.36 -24.54
N GLN A 8 12.21 6.64 -24.06
CA GLN A 8 13.02 5.72 -23.28
C GLN A 8 13.42 6.42 -21.99
N ILE A 9 13.31 5.71 -20.88
CA ILE A 9 13.72 6.18 -19.57
C ILE A 9 14.51 5.07 -18.89
N GLU A 10 15.49 5.47 -18.08
CA GLU A 10 16.17 4.57 -17.19
C GLU A 10 15.27 4.30 -15.98
N ILE A 11 15.20 3.04 -15.54
CA ILE A 11 14.45 2.69 -14.33
C ILE A 11 15.48 2.24 -13.30
N PRO A 12 15.58 2.90 -12.13
CA PRO A 12 16.59 2.58 -11.13
C PRO A 12 16.35 1.19 -10.53
N ASP A 13 17.43 0.48 -10.24
CA ASP A 13 17.39 -0.82 -9.58
C ASP A 13 17.42 -0.63 -8.07
N VAL A 14 16.26 -0.24 -7.53
CA VAL A 14 16.01 -0.03 -6.10
C VAL A 14 14.69 -0.65 -5.68
N ASP A 15 14.58 -1.03 -4.41
CA ASP A 15 13.31 -1.47 -3.83
C ASP A 15 12.34 -0.29 -3.61
N VAL A 16 11.10 -0.61 -3.25
CA VAL A 16 10.00 0.37 -3.19
C VAL A 16 10.17 1.30 -2.01
N LEU A 17 10.67 0.81 -0.87
CA LEU A 17 10.86 1.62 0.32
C LEU A 17 12.03 2.57 0.11
N THR A 18 13.15 2.08 -0.44
CA THR A 18 14.28 2.93 -0.79
C THR A 18 13.89 3.99 -1.83
N TYR A 19 13.08 3.63 -2.84
CA TYR A 19 12.56 4.57 -3.83
C TYR A 19 11.70 5.68 -3.21
N VAL A 20 10.75 5.31 -2.34
CA VAL A 20 9.77 6.25 -1.75
C VAL A 20 10.37 7.06 -0.60
N LEU A 21 10.99 6.37 0.37
CA LEU A 21 11.47 6.95 1.62
C LEU A 21 12.91 7.47 1.50
N GLY A 22 13.75 6.84 0.68
CA GLY A 22 15.14 7.26 0.47
C GLY A 22 15.33 8.48 -0.45
N SER A 23 14.27 8.94 -1.14
CA SER A 23 14.38 10.12 -2.01
C SER A 23 14.65 11.40 -1.19
N PRO A 24 15.65 12.23 -1.54
CA PRO A 24 15.99 13.46 -0.81
C PRO A 24 15.00 14.61 -1.00
N ALA A 25 13.99 14.47 -1.86
CA ALA A 25 13.17 15.58 -2.36
C ALA A 25 12.10 16.15 -1.42
N THR A 26 11.97 15.59 -0.24
CA THR A 26 10.96 15.99 0.75
C THR A 26 11.66 16.39 2.03
N THR A 27 12.46 17.45 1.94
CA THR A 27 13.01 18.15 3.10
C THR A 27 12.13 19.30 3.55
N ASP A 28 11.03 19.59 2.83
CA ASP A 28 10.00 20.50 3.32
C ASP A 28 9.18 19.77 4.39
N ASP A 29 9.03 20.38 5.57
CA ASP A 29 8.26 19.91 6.73
C ASP A 29 6.73 19.74 6.46
N GLY A 30 6.32 19.68 5.19
CA GLY A 30 4.94 19.53 4.75
C GLY A 30 4.44 18.09 4.77
N PHE A 31 3.12 17.94 4.67
CA PHE A 31 2.47 16.64 4.62
C PHE A 31 2.58 15.99 3.22
N VAL A 32 2.91 14.70 3.17
CA VAL A 32 2.87 13.87 1.95
C VAL A 32 1.51 13.18 1.77
N PHE A 33 0.77 13.00 2.86
CA PHE A 33 -0.64 12.60 2.85
C PHE A 33 -1.44 13.53 3.75
N VAL A 34 -2.60 13.99 3.27
CA VAL A 34 -3.47 14.92 3.99
C VAL A 34 -4.88 14.37 3.97
N ASP A 35 -5.58 14.44 5.10
CA ASP A 35 -7.01 14.18 5.15
C ASP A 35 -7.74 15.37 4.52
N ALA A 36 -8.47 15.11 3.42
CA ALA A 36 -9.17 16.15 2.69
C ALA A 36 -10.33 16.78 3.48
N GLU A 37 -10.92 16.02 4.41
CA GLU A 37 -12.01 16.49 5.29
C GLU A 37 -11.45 17.19 6.54
N LYS A 38 -10.25 16.80 6.98
CA LYS A 38 -9.55 17.37 8.14
C LYS A 38 -8.17 17.89 7.73
N GLN A 39 -8.13 19.05 7.08
CA GLN A 39 -6.89 19.60 6.50
C GLN A 39 -5.73 19.83 7.49
N ALA A 40 -5.99 19.85 8.80
CA ALA A 40 -4.96 19.92 9.84
C ALA A 40 -4.31 18.56 10.17
N ASP A 41 -4.94 17.47 9.73
CA ASP A 41 -4.49 16.10 9.94
C ASP A 41 -3.75 15.62 8.68
N GLY A 42 -2.48 15.27 8.85
CA GLY A 42 -1.65 14.77 7.77
C GLY A 42 -0.45 14.01 8.29
N ILE A 43 0.24 13.37 7.36
CA ILE A 43 1.44 12.60 7.62
C ILE A 43 2.56 13.25 6.82
N SER A 44 3.57 13.78 7.52
CA SER A 44 4.83 14.19 6.91
C SER A 44 5.64 12.96 6.49
N LYS A 45 6.66 13.13 5.65
CA LYS A 45 7.47 11.97 5.27
C LYS A 45 8.22 11.34 6.45
N ALA A 46 8.76 12.16 7.34
CA ALA A 46 9.44 11.65 8.53
C ALA A 46 8.49 10.83 9.42
N GLN A 47 7.24 11.29 9.56
CA GLN A 47 6.19 10.53 10.25
C GLN A 47 5.84 9.25 9.49
N LEU A 48 5.73 9.29 8.16
CA LEU A 48 5.46 8.12 7.34
C LEU A 48 6.53 7.05 7.54
N GLU A 49 7.81 7.42 7.48
CA GLU A 49 8.92 6.51 7.67
C GLU A 49 8.90 5.89 9.08
N ASP A 50 8.74 6.70 10.13
CA ASP A 50 8.66 6.23 11.51
C ASP A 50 7.48 5.26 11.71
N LEU A 51 6.29 5.63 11.23
CA LEU A 51 5.08 4.80 11.33
C LEU A 51 5.21 3.50 10.55
N VAL A 52 5.76 3.53 9.33
CA VAL A 52 5.98 2.33 8.50
C VAL A 52 6.93 1.36 9.19
N ARG A 53 8.03 1.86 9.75
CA ARG A 53 9.02 1.03 10.43
C ARG A 53 8.47 0.45 11.72
N LYS A 54 7.73 1.24 12.51
CA LYS A 54 7.10 0.74 13.75
C LYS A 54 6.01 -0.27 13.46
N LEU A 55 5.11 0.02 12.52
CA LEU A 55 4.04 -0.91 12.15
C LEU A 55 4.61 -2.22 11.58
N ALA A 56 5.72 -2.17 10.85
CA ALA A 56 6.42 -3.36 10.38
C ALA A 56 6.95 -4.22 11.55
N ASP A 57 7.45 -3.60 12.62
CA ASP A 57 7.86 -4.30 13.84
C ASP A 57 6.66 -4.99 14.51
N GLY A 58 5.56 -4.26 14.71
CA GLY A 58 4.35 -4.82 15.30
C GLY A 58 3.76 -5.96 14.46
N LEU A 59 3.85 -5.89 13.12
CA LEU A 59 3.49 -7.01 12.25
C LEU A 59 4.37 -8.23 12.55
N ARG A 60 5.70 -8.06 12.61
CA ARG A 60 6.64 -9.17 12.87
C ARG A 60 6.49 -9.78 14.26
N ASN A 61 6.50 -8.92 15.29
CA ASN A 61 6.71 -9.34 16.68
C ASN A 61 5.41 -9.51 17.46
N THR A 62 4.37 -8.73 17.15
CA THR A 62 3.07 -8.82 17.82
C THR A 62 2.13 -9.75 17.07
N ILE A 63 2.02 -9.60 15.75
CA ILE A 63 1.13 -10.44 14.92
C ILE A 63 1.78 -11.76 14.52
N GLY A 64 3.11 -11.82 14.44
CA GLY A 64 3.85 -13.02 14.03
C GLY A 64 4.02 -13.15 12.52
N PHE A 65 3.94 -12.04 11.78
CA PHE A 65 4.08 -11.97 10.33
C PHE A 65 5.46 -12.44 9.84
N GLN A 66 5.49 -13.25 8.80
CA GLN A 66 6.69 -13.88 8.23
C GLN A 66 7.05 -13.31 6.86
N ASP A 67 8.24 -13.70 6.37
CA ASP A 67 8.67 -13.34 5.02
C ASP A 67 7.70 -13.89 3.97
N ASN A 68 7.33 -13.05 3.00
CA ASN A 68 6.36 -13.35 1.94
C ASN A 68 4.91 -13.54 2.39
N ASP A 69 4.58 -13.30 3.66
CA ASP A 69 3.19 -13.20 4.08
C ASP A 69 2.51 -12.00 3.40
N VAL A 70 1.17 -12.02 3.40
CA VAL A 70 0.36 -10.96 2.79
C VAL A 70 -0.48 -10.25 3.85
N VAL A 71 -0.41 -8.92 3.85
CA VAL A 71 -1.34 -8.05 4.58
C VAL A 71 -2.51 -7.68 3.68
N LEU A 72 -3.73 -7.84 4.18
CA LEU A 72 -4.95 -7.38 3.51
C LEU A 72 -5.51 -6.14 4.20
N ALA A 73 -5.85 -5.09 3.45
CA ALA A 73 -6.65 -3.98 3.97
C ALA A 73 -8.11 -4.07 3.48
N PHE A 74 -9.03 -4.17 4.43
CA PHE A 74 -10.49 -4.15 4.25
C PHE A 74 -11.07 -2.95 4.96
N THR A 75 -10.78 -1.77 4.44
CA THR A 75 -11.21 -0.49 4.99
C THR A 75 -11.36 0.52 3.85
N GLU A 76 -12.00 1.65 4.13
CA GLU A 76 -12.05 2.78 3.22
C GLU A 76 -10.70 3.51 3.14
N ASN A 77 -10.60 4.48 2.23
CA ASN A 77 -9.42 5.32 2.14
C ASN A 77 -9.25 6.08 3.47
N CYS A 78 -8.09 5.96 4.09
CA CYS A 78 -7.72 6.67 5.30
C CYS A 78 -6.21 6.96 5.30
N LEU A 79 -5.74 7.80 6.23
CA LEU A 79 -4.32 8.14 6.35
C LEU A 79 -3.44 6.92 6.71
N TRP A 80 -4.00 5.89 7.34
CA TRP A 80 -3.28 4.65 7.65
C TRP A 80 -3.05 3.76 6.42
N TYR A 81 -3.85 3.91 5.37
CA TYR A 81 -3.76 3.07 4.17
C TYR A 81 -2.35 3.05 3.54
N PRO A 82 -1.70 4.20 3.25
CA PRO A 82 -0.32 4.21 2.76
C PRO A 82 0.68 3.60 3.76
N VAL A 83 0.47 3.81 5.07
CA VAL A 83 1.32 3.23 6.12
C VAL A 83 1.23 1.70 6.10
N ILE A 84 0.03 1.14 5.99
CA ILE A 84 -0.22 -0.31 5.95
C ILE A 84 0.45 -0.94 4.73
N ILE A 85 0.34 -0.30 3.54
CA ILE A 85 0.98 -0.81 2.31
C ILE A 85 2.49 -0.92 2.50
N LEU A 86 3.11 0.18 2.92
CA LEU A 86 4.58 0.25 3.04
C LEU A 86 5.08 -0.58 4.22
N ALA A 87 4.33 -0.68 5.33
CA ALA A 87 4.68 -1.52 6.47
C ALA A 87 4.67 -3.01 6.13
N ALA A 88 3.71 -3.48 5.32
CA ALA A 88 3.70 -4.87 4.84
C ALA A 88 4.97 -5.21 4.04
N ILE A 89 5.37 -4.29 3.15
CA ILE A 89 6.60 -4.41 2.35
C ILE A 89 7.85 -4.32 3.25
N CYS A 90 7.86 -3.42 4.23
CA CYS A 90 8.95 -3.23 5.20
C CYS A 90 9.14 -4.46 6.08
N ALA A 91 8.03 -5.08 6.48
CA ALA A 91 8.01 -6.37 7.15
C ALA A 91 8.33 -7.54 6.19
N GLY A 92 8.82 -7.31 4.97
CA GLY A 92 9.29 -8.37 4.06
C GLY A 92 8.19 -9.19 3.40
N GLY A 93 6.93 -8.79 3.51
CA GLY A 93 5.79 -9.40 2.84
C GLY A 93 5.26 -8.55 1.70
N ALA A 94 3.99 -8.77 1.36
CA ALA A 94 3.28 -8.04 0.32
C ALA A 94 1.93 -7.49 0.82
N PHE A 95 1.40 -6.53 0.09
CA PHE A 95 0.11 -5.91 0.37
C PHE A 95 -0.99 -6.34 -0.61
N THR A 96 -2.23 -6.46 -0.15
CA THR A 96 -3.42 -6.53 -1.00
C THR A 96 -4.55 -5.67 -0.44
N GLY A 97 -5.32 -5.03 -1.31
CA GLY A 97 -6.50 -4.27 -0.92
C GLY A 97 -7.78 -5.01 -1.28
N ALA A 98 -8.72 -5.09 -0.35
CA ALA A 98 -10.09 -5.55 -0.59
C ALA A 98 -11.03 -4.35 -0.72
N SER A 99 -12.11 -4.52 -1.49
CA SER A 99 -13.17 -3.51 -1.53
C SER A 99 -13.88 -3.47 -0.17
N PRO A 100 -14.13 -2.29 0.42
CA PRO A 100 -14.79 -2.17 1.73
C PRO A 100 -16.27 -2.59 1.72
N VAL A 101 -16.85 -2.84 0.54
CA VAL A 101 -18.23 -3.30 0.38
C VAL A 101 -18.35 -4.79 0.05
N TYR A 102 -17.25 -5.55 0.17
CA TYR A 102 -17.31 -6.99 0.02
C TYR A 102 -18.21 -7.65 1.07
N THR A 103 -18.94 -8.67 0.62
CA THR A 103 -19.62 -9.62 1.49
C THR A 103 -18.62 -10.54 2.19
N THR A 104 -19.05 -11.20 3.27
CA THR A 104 -18.28 -12.22 3.99
C THR A 104 -17.67 -13.26 3.04
N MET A 105 -18.45 -13.77 2.09
CA MET A 105 -18.00 -14.81 1.16
C MET A 105 -16.96 -14.29 0.15
N GLU A 106 -17.10 -13.05 -0.30
CA GLU A 106 -16.12 -12.42 -1.20
C GLU A 106 -14.80 -12.16 -0.47
N LEU A 107 -14.86 -11.61 0.75
CA LEU A 107 -13.68 -11.37 1.57
C LEU A 107 -12.99 -12.68 1.96
N ALA A 108 -13.73 -13.70 2.38
CA ALA A 108 -13.17 -15.02 2.70
C ALA A 108 -12.49 -15.67 1.49
N ARG A 109 -13.07 -15.49 0.29
CA ARG A 109 -12.44 -15.95 -0.95
C ARG A 109 -11.15 -15.17 -1.24
N HIS A 110 -11.15 -13.84 -1.06
CA HIS A 110 -9.96 -13.00 -1.21
C HIS A 110 -8.84 -13.48 -0.29
N LEU A 111 -9.12 -13.63 1.01
CA LEU A 111 -8.18 -14.12 2.03
C LEU A 111 -7.51 -15.43 1.60
N ARG A 112 -8.31 -16.41 1.13
CA ARG A 112 -7.79 -17.70 0.66
C ARG A 112 -6.92 -17.60 -0.59
N ILE A 113 -7.28 -16.74 -1.55
CA ILE A 113 -6.52 -16.60 -2.80
C ILE A 113 -5.23 -15.82 -2.55
N SER A 114 -5.27 -14.79 -1.72
CA SER A 114 -4.09 -13.98 -1.42
C SER A 114 -3.16 -14.64 -0.41
N GLY A 115 -3.63 -15.61 0.38
CA GLY A 115 -2.88 -16.16 1.50
C GLY A 115 -2.58 -15.11 2.56
N ALA A 116 -3.53 -14.19 2.80
CA ALA A 116 -3.29 -13.11 3.76
C ALA A 116 -3.14 -13.68 5.17
N ALA A 117 -2.09 -13.25 5.88
CA ALA A 117 -1.77 -13.64 7.25
C ALA A 117 -2.21 -12.57 8.27
N CYS A 118 -2.62 -11.40 7.81
CA CYS A 118 -3.12 -10.29 8.63
C CYS A 118 -4.17 -9.48 7.84
N ILE A 119 -5.20 -9.01 8.53
CA ILE A 119 -6.22 -8.11 7.98
C ILE A 119 -6.30 -6.83 8.80
N PHE A 120 -6.23 -5.68 8.14
CA PHE A 120 -6.58 -4.38 8.70
C PHE A 120 -8.01 -4.03 8.29
N THR A 121 -8.87 -3.74 9.27
CA THR A 121 -10.28 -3.36 9.05
C THR A 121 -10.68 -2.26 10.03
N ASP A 122 -11.80 -1.59 9.81
CA ASP A 122 -12.39 -0.67 10.78
C ASP A 122 -13.62 -1.26 11.46
N GLN A 123 -14.19 -0.51 12.42
CA GLN A 123 -15.29 -0.97 13.26
C GLN A 123 -16.55 -1.34 12.48
N GLN A 124 -16.88 -0.58 11.43
CA GLN A 124 -18.12 -0.79 10.68
C GLN A 124 -18.12 -2.12 9.91
N ARG A 125 -16.93 -2.63 9.62
CA ARG A 125 -16.66 -3.83 8.83
C ARG A 125 -16.17 -5.01 9.66
N LEU A 126 -16.00 -4.84 10.97
CA LEU A 126 -15.40 -5.84 11.86
C LEU A 126 -16.16 -7.18 11.84
N ASP A 127 -17.49 -7.17 11.88
CA ASP A 127 -18.29 -8.41 11.90
C ASP A 127 -18.06 -9.24 10.62
N ILE A 128 -18.04 -8.57 9.46
CA ILE A 128 -17.73 -9.22 8.17
C ILE A 128 -16.31 -9.76 8.16
N ALA A 129 -15.34 -9.00 8.69
CA ALA A 129 -13.95 -9.42 8.77
C ALA A 129 -13.77 -10.65 9.66
N ILE A 130 -14.45 -10.72 10.82
CA ILE A 130 -14.43 -11.86 11.74
C ILE A 130 -14.99 -13.10 11.05
N GLU A 131 -16.20 -13.00 10.48
CA GLU A 131 -16.83 -14.15 9.82
C GLU A 131 -16.01 -14.65 8.63
N ALA A 132 -15.42 -13.73 7.86
CA ALA A 132 -14.59 -14.07 6.72
C ALA A 132 -13.27 -14.72 7.14
N ALA A 133 -12.64 -14.23 8.20
CA ALA A 133 -11.43 -14.79 8.80
C ALA A 133 -11.70 -16.21 9.34
N ASP A 134 -12.77 -16.39 10.13
CA ASP A 134 -13.20 -17.69 10.65
C ASP A 134 -13.44 -18.67 9.50
N THR A 135 -14.08 -18.22 8.41
CA THR A 135 -14.34 -19.01 7.20
C THR A 135 -13.06 -19.35 6.42
N ALA A 136 -12.07 -18.47 6.42
CA ALA A 136 -10.79 -18.64 5.73
C ALA A 136 -9.74 -19.38 6.58
N GLY A 137 -9.98 -19.56 7.89
CA GLY A 137 -9.04 -20.15 8.83
C GLY A 137 -7.96 -19.18 9.34
N LEU A 138 -8.20 -17.87 9.24
CA LEU A 138 -7.32 -16.84 9.78
C LEU A 138 -7.64 -16.60 11.27
N PRO A 139 -6.66 -16.64 12.18
CA PRO A 139 -6.93 -16.44 13.60
C PRO A 139 -7.37 -15.00 13.88
N ARG A 140 -8.25 -14.82 14.87
CA ARG A 140 -8.76 -13.50 15.26
C ARG A 140 -7.67 -12.53 15.71
N THR A 141 -6.57 -13.04 16.25
CA THR A 141 -5.38 -12.25 16.63
C THR A 141 -4.69 -11.59 15.42
N SER A 142 -4.97 -12.06 14.20
CA SER A 142 -4.49 -11.46 12.95
C SER A 142 -5.43 -10.38 12.39
N ILE A 143 -6.48 -10.00 13.12
CA ILE A 143 -7.39 -8.91 12.76
C ILE A 143 -6.96 -7.67 13.56
N VAL A 144 -6.60 -6.61 12.83
CA VAL A 144 -6.15 -5.33 13.39
C VAL A 144 -7.13 -4.24 13.03
N LEU A 145 -7.55 -3.47 14.03
CA LEU A 145 -8.49 -2.37 13.88
C LEU A 145 -7.76 -1.07 13.52
N VAL A 146 -8.18 -0.46 12.42
CA VAL A 146 -7.70 0.84 11.96
C VAL A 146 -8.48 1.93 12.70
N ASP A 147 -7.72 2.78 13.39
CA ASP A 147 -8.12 4.05 14.03
C ASP A 147 -9.48 4.04 14.75
N GLN A 148 -9.45 3.66 16.03
CA GLN A 148 -10.60 3.76 16.92
C GLN A 148 -10.26 4.64 18.12
N ASP A 149 -11.23 5.44 18.55
CA ASP A 149 -11.14 6.19 19.82
C ASP A 149 -11.31 5.27 21.04
N MET A 150 -11.93 4.10 20.85
CA MET A 150 -12.21 3.15 21.93
C MET A 150 -11.57 1.79 21.65
N VAL A 151 -11.00 1.19 22.70
CA VAL A 151 -10.46 -0.16 22.68
C VAL A 151 -11.60 -1.17 22.47
N THR A 152 -11.49 -2.00 21.44
CA THR A 152 -12.38 -3.15 21.25
C THR A 152 -11.72 -4.41 21.85
N PRO A 153 -12.25 -4.97 22.96
CA PRO A 153 -11.63 -6.10 23.63
C PRO A 153 -11.44 -7.31 22.70
N GLY A 154 -10.25 -7.92 22.76
CA GLY A 154 -9.91 -9.12 21.98
C GLY A 154 -9.33 -8.86 20.59
N PHE A 155 -9.16 -7.59 20.20
CA PHE A 155 -8.53 -7.19 18.94
C PHE A 155 -7.39 -6.21 19.19
N HIS A 156 -6.37 -6.28 18.34
CA HIS A 156 -5.33 -5.26 18.30
C HIS A 156 -5.84 -4.02 17.58
N GLN A 157 -5.46 -2.85 18.06
CA GLN A 157 -5.56 -1.61 17.31
C GLN A 157 -4.23 -1.34 16.61
N ILE A 158 -4.28 -0.62 15.49
CA ILE A 158 -3.06 -0.26 14.76
C ILE A 158 -2.03 0.44 15.65
N ARG A 159 -2.49 1.23 16.64
CA ARG A 159 -1.64 1.94 17.61
C ARG A 159 -0.87 1.00 18.55
N ASP A 160 -1.39 -0.20 18.82
CA ASP A 160 -0.73 -1.21 19.65
C ASP A 160 0.50 -1.80 18.96
N LEU A 161 0.65 -1.56 17.65
CA LEU A 161 1.75 -2.04 16.82
C LEU A 161 2.83 -0.97 16.60
N LEU A 162 2.77 0.19 17.28
CA LEU A 162 3.62 1.36 16.98
C LEU A 162 4.70 1.64 18.02
N ASP A 163 5.41 0.61 18.49
CA ASP A 163 6.42 0.76 19.55
C ASP A 163 7.83 1.02 18.99
N VAL A 164 8.50 -0.03 18.51
CA VAL A 164 9.91 0.01 18.10
C VAL A 164 10.02 0.01 16.58
N PRO A 165 10.94 0.78 15.96
CA PRO A 165 11.11 0.77 14.51
C PRO A 165 11.87 -0.45 13.99
N TYR A 166 11.31 -1.14 12.99
CA TYR A 166 11.96 -2.23 12.25
C TYR A 166 12.88 -1.71 11.12
N PRO A 167 14.07 -2.30 10.91
CA PRO A 167 14.89 -2.00 9.74
C PRO A 167 14.41 -2.79 8.51
N TRP A 168 14.17 -2.14 7.38
CA TRP A 168 13.87 -2.87 6.14
C TRP A 168 15.14 -3.37 5.45
N GLU A 169 14.99 -4.45 4.68
CA GLU A 169 16.03 -4.97 3.79
C GLU A 169 16.14 -4.10 2.54
N VAL A 170 17.30 -3.46 2.32
CA VAL A 170 17.57 -2.70 1.09
C VAL A 170 17.94 -3.66 -0.04
N ILE A 171 17.23 -3.57 -1.17
CA ILE A 171 17.47 -4.42 -2.34
C ILE A 171 17.82 -3.54 -3.54
N ASN A 172 18.97 -3.80 -4.15
CA ASN A 172 19.47 -3.10 -5.34
C ASN A 172 19.95 -4.03 -6.45
N ASP A 173 19.72 -5.35 -6.32
CA ASP A 173 19.98 -6.33 -7.38
C ASP A 173 18.72 -6.48 -8.26
N PRO A 174 18.82 -6.31 -9.60
CA PRO A 174 17.71 -6.49 -10.53
C PRO A 174 16.95 -7.81 -10.39
N LYS A 175 17.65 -8.91 -10.07
CA LYS A 175 17.03 -10.24 -10.05
C LYS A 175 16.06 -10.40 -8.87
N PRO A 176 16.44 -10.14 -7.61
CA PRO A 176 15.50 -10.08 -6.49
C PRO A 176 14.37 -9.06 -6.73
N LEU A 177 14.67 -7.85 -7.22
CA LEU A 177 13.65 -6.82 -7.48
C LEU A 177 12.57 -7.27 -8.47
N ALA A 178 12.95 -8.08 -9.47
CA ALA A 178 12.03 -8.61 -10.47
C ALA A 178 11.19 -9.81 -9.97
N ASN A 179 11.50 -10.39 -8.82
CA ASN A 179 10.84 -11.59 -8.30
C ASN A 179 10.14 -11.40 -6.96
N LYS A 180 10.61 -10.47 -6.11
CA LYS A 180 10.00 -10.19 -4.81
C LYS A 180 8.70 -9.41 -5.01
N ILE A 181 7.60 -9.98 -4.51
CA ILE A 181 6.25 -9.42 -4.64
C ILE A 181 6.09 -8.32 -3.60
N ALA A 182 5.64 -7.15 -4.03
CA ALA A 182 5.28 -6.05 -3.14
C ALA A 182 3.77 -5.92 -2.97
N VAL A 183 3.01 -6.26 -4.02
CA VAL A 183 1.57 -6.07 -4.08
C VAL A 183 0.89 -7.23 -4.81
N LEU A 184 -0.29 -7.62 -4.33
CA LEU A 184 -1.26 -8.44 -5.04
C LEU A 184 -2.49 -7.61 -5.43
N ASN A 185 -2.68 -7.40 -6.72
CA ASN A 185 -3.85 -6.72 -7.27
C ASN A 185 -4.89 -7.72 -7.74
N PHE A 186 -6.11 -7.61 -7.25
CA PHE A 186 -7.19 -8.50 -7.68
C PHE A 186 -7.88 -7.95 -8.92
N SER A 187 -8.11 -8.83 -9.89
CA SER A 187 -8.94 -8.53 -11.04
C SER A 187 -10.10 -9.52 -11.11
N SER A 188 -11.27 -9.04 -11.51
CA SER A 188 -12.46 -9.88 -11.74
C SER A 188 -12.25 -10.90 -12.87
N GLY A 189 -11.23 -10.71 -13.72
CA GLY A 189 -10.99 -11.55 -14.90
C GLY A 189 -12.14 -11.46 -15.91
N THR A 190 -11.92 -11.95 -17.12
CA THR A 190 -12.95 -11.92 -18.18
C THR A 190 -13.84 -13.16 -18.22
N THR A 191 -13.54 -14.21 -17.44
CA THR A 191 -14.18 -15.54 -17.58
C THR A 191 -14.23 -16.39 -16.30
N GLY A 192 -14.01 -15.86 -15.09
CA GLY A 192 -14.04 -16.74 -13.90
C GLY A 192 -13.72 -16.10 -12.56
N ASN A 193 -13.32 -16.94 -11.60
CA ASN A 193 -12.95 -16.55 -10.24
C ASN A 193 -11.87 -15.44 -10.23
N PRO A 194 -11.90 -14.52 -9.25
CA PRO A 194 -10.88 -13.48 -9.11
C PRO A 194 -9.47 -14.05 -9.09
N LYS A 195 -8.52 -13.34 -9.70
CA LYS A 195 -7.10 -13.73 -9.72
C LYS A 195 -6.25 -12.64 -9.10
N ALA A 196 -5.27 -13.05 -8.29
CA ALA A 196 -4.25 -12.18 -7.75
C ALA A 196 -3.14 -11.97 -8.79
N CYS A 197 -3.02 -10.74 -9.29
CA CYS A 197 -1.92 -10.30 -10.12
C CYS A 197 -0.75 -9.93 -9.22
N MET A 198 0.35 -10.66 -9.33
CA MET A 198 1.58 -10.42 -8.58
C MET A 198 2.33 -9.22 -9.18
N ILE A 199 2.53 -8.18 -8.38
CA ILE A 199 3.26 -6.98 -8.76
C ILE A 199 4.53 -6.90 -7.92
N THR A 200 5.68 -6.88 -8.60
CA THR A 200 6.99 -6.90 -7.94
C THR A 200 7.49 -5.50 -7.64
N HIS A 201 8.55 -5.38 -6.83
CA HIS A 201 9.24 -4.12 -6.60
C HIS A 201 9.64 -3.43 -7.90
N ARG A 202 10.23 -4.18 -8.84
CA ARG A 202 10.62 -3.66 -10.15
C ARG A 202 9.42 -3.15 -10.95
N ASN A 203 8.26 -3.80 -10.87
CA ASN A 203 7.06 -3.34 -11.57
C ASN A 203 6.56 -2.00 -11.02
N LEU A 204 6.56 -1.83 -9.70
CA LEU A 204 6.09 -0.58 -9.06
C LEU A 204 7.03 0.58 -9.36
N VAL A 205 8.35 0.41 -9.19
CA VAL A 205 9.34 1.45 -9.50
C VAL A 205 9.28 1.83 -10.98
N ALA A 206 9.21 0.83 -11.88
CA ALA A 206 9.08 1.09 -13.31
C ALA A 206 7.80 1.88 -13.66
N ASN A 207 6.68 1.54 -13.02
CA ASN A 207 5.43 2.28 -13.25
C ASN A 207 5.52 3.72 -12.74
N SER A 208 6.09 3.93 -11.55
CA SER A 208 6.28 5.26 -10.96
C SER A 208 7.12 6.16 -11.85
N GLU A 209 8.27 5.67 -12.32
CA GLU A 209 9.16 6.40 -13.24
C GLU A 209 8.49 6.74 -14.57
N GLN A 210 7.82 5.77 -15.19
CA GLN A 210 7.07 6.01 -16.44
C GLN A 210 6.01 7.09 -16.29
N GLN A 211 5.35 7.11 -15.14
CA GLN A 211 4.30 8.06 -14.83
C GLN A 211 4.87 9.45 -14.50
N LEU A 212 5.97 9.55 -13.76
CA LEU A 212 6.66 10.82 -13.49
C LEU A 212 7.19 11.44 -14.79
N TYR A 213 7.78 10.63 -15.67
CA TYR A 213 8.24 11.07 -16.97
C TYR A 213 7.07 11.54 -17.86
N LEU A 214 5.93 10.86 -17.81
CA LEU A 214 4.75 11.29 -18.54
C LEU A 214 4.26 12.67 -18.06
N ASP A 215 4.29 12.93 -16.75
CA ASP A 215 3.94 14.23 -16.18
C ASP A 215 4.92 15.33 -16.65
N GLU A 216 6.23 15.03 -16.75
CA GLU A 216 7.23 15.94 -17.32
C GLU A 216 6.97 16.25 -18.81
N VAL A 217 6.69 15.21 -19.61
CA VAL A 217 6.34 15.37 -21.03
C VAL A 217 5.04 16.16 -21.19
N ALA A 218 4.05 15.97 -20.32
CA ALA A 218 2.81 16.73 -20.34
C ALA A 218 3.08 18.22 -20.04
N ARG A 219 3.88 18.51 -19.01
CA ARG A 219 4.30 19.87 -18.63
C ARG A 219 5.06 20.59 -19.76
N SER A 220 5.97 19.90 -20.44
CA SER A 220 6.77 20.50 -21.53
C SER A 220 5.96 20.87 -22.77
N ARG A 221 4.81 20.22 -23.01
CA ARG A 221 3.94 20.51 -24.17
C ARG A 221 3.00 21.69 -23.95
N SER A 222 2.72 22.09 -22.72
CA SER A 222 1.84 23.22 -22.44
C SER A 222 2.21 23.90 -21.11
N PRO A 223 2.98 25.00 -21.15
CA PRO A 223 3.40 25.75 -19.95
C PRO A 223 2.26 26.37 -19.16
N ILE A 224 1.06 26.48 -19.77
CA ILE A 224 -0.15 27.12 -19.20
C ILE A 224 -1.26 26.08 -18.97
N SER A 225 -0.94 24.78 -18.92
CA SER A 225 -2.01 23.82 -18.76
C SER A 225 -2.55 23.83 -17.33
N LYS A 226 -3.85 24.14 -17.19
CA LYS A 226 -4.70 23.69 -16.07
C LYS A 226 -4.74 22.14 -15.92
N GLN A 227 -3.92 21.43 -16.69
CA GLN A 227 -3.77 19.98 -16.79
C GLN A 227 -2.36 19.52 -16.34
N ALA A 228 -1.46 20.45 -16.00
CA ALA A 228 -0.20 20.10 -15.36
C ALA A 228 -0.53 19.53 -13.99
N ALA A 229 0.00 18.34 -13.69
CA ALA A 229 -0.09 17.78 -12.35
C ALA A 229 0.39 18.82 -11.34
N THR A 230 -0.51 19.28 -10.47
CA THR A 230 -0.15 20.05 -9.30
C THR A 230 0.65 19.16 -8.35
N GLN A 231 1.51 19.73 -7.51
CA GLN A 231 2.22 18.98 -6.46
C GLN A 231 1.26 18.21 -5.53
N ILE A 232 -0.01 18.62 -5.47
CA ILE A 232 -1.06 17.98 -4.68
C ILE A 232 -1.94 17.14 -5.60
N HIS A 233 -2.11 15.86 -5.26
CA HIS A 233 -2.98 14.93 -5.97
C HIS A 233 -4.19 14.53 -5.13
N CYS A 234 -5.40 14.61 -5.70
CA CYS A 234 -6.60 14.09 -5.04
C CYS A 234 -6.71 12.56 -5.23
N ALA A 235 -6.67 11.82 -4.13
CA ALA A 235 -6.78 10.36 -4.09
C ALA A 235 -8.22 9.89 -3.78
N PHE A 236 -9.21 10.41 -4.51
CA PHE A 236 -10.63 10.08 -4.29
C PHE A 236 -11.05 8.68 -4.79
N LEU A 237 -10.28 8.09 -5.69
CA LEU A 237 -10.52 6.73 -6.15
C LEU A 237 -10.01 5.73 -5.10
N PRO A 238 -10.59 4.52 -5.01
CA PRO A 238 -10.25 3.59 -3.93
C PRO A 238 -8.79 3.11 -4.00
N LEU A 239 -8.07 3.25 -2.89
CA LEU A 239 -6.65 2.86 -2.78
C LEU A 239 -6.44 1.34 -2.84
N TYR A 240 -7.49 0.55 -2.58
CA TYR A 240 -7.46 -0.90 -2.75
C TYR A 240 -7.31 -1.34 -4.21
N HIS A 241 -7.65 -0.48 -5.17
CA HIS A 241 -7.64 -0.81 -6.59
C HIS A 241 -6.30 -0.44 -7.24
N ALA A 242 -5.83 -1.28 -8.17
CA ALA A 242 -4.56 -1.11 -8.88
C ALA A 242 -4.39 0.28 -9.54
N SER A 243 -5.50 0.95 -9.91
CA SER A 243 -5.51 2.28 -10.54
C SER A 243 -5.03 3.41 -9.63
N LYS A 244 -4.99 3.21 -8.30
CA LYS A 244 -4.52 4.22 -7.34
C LYS A 244 -3.46 3.75 -6.37
N LEU A 245 -3.17 2.45 -6.32
CA LEU A 245 -2.12 1.92 -5.45
C LEU A 245 -0.72 2.50 -5.75
N THR A 246 -0.51 3.06 -6.93
CA THR A 246 0.75 3.72 -7.32
C THR A 246 0.83 5.19 -6.87
N VAL A 247 -0.28 5.80 -6.43
CA VAL A 247 -0.31 7.16 -5.89
C VAL A 247 0.48 7.30 -4.60
N PRO A 248 0.36 6.42 -3.58
CA PRO A 248 1.18 6.53 -2.38
C PRO A 248 2.67 6.23 -2.60
N ILE A 249 3.02 5.66 -3.75
CA ILE A 249 4.40 5.37 -4.17
C ILE A 249 5.00 6.56 -4.96
N ARG A 250 4.16 7.51 -5.38
CA ARG A 250 4.57 8.81 -5.95
C ARG A 250 4.74 9.82 -4.83
N VAL A 251 5.71 9.61 -3.96
CA VAL A 251 6.22 10.74 -3.17
C VAL A 251 7.09 11.55 -4.13
N PRO A 252 6.72 12.81 -4.45
CA PRO A 252 7.37 13.56 -5.51
C PRO A 252 8.86 13.75 -5.24
N TYR A 253 9.62 13.72 -6.34
CA TYR A 253 10.93 14.37 -6.46
C TYR A 253 10.77 15.89 -6.57
#